data_AF-A0A957C5Q0-F1
#
_entry.id   AF-A0A957C5Q0-F1
#
_cell.length_a   1.000
_cell.length_b   1.000
_cell.length_c   1.000
_cell.angle_alpha   90.00
_cell.angle_beta   90.00
_cell.angle_gamma   90.00
#
_symmetry.space_group_name_H-M   'P 1'
#
loop_
_entity.id
_entity.type
_entity.pdbx_description
1 polymer ?
#
loop_
_entity_poly.entity_id
_entity_poly.type
_entity_poly.pdbx_seq_one_letter_code
_entity_poly.pdbx_strand_id
1 'polypeptide(L)'
;AATKKTLTTEGKEMNERIATLEQTEGASCPLCGQALTDEHREQVLADLTEERDRKREIYREATERIKDIDEESKAHEGSIQTIGEELAELPRLRSKAGALQQRAEAASEARTRMAEAQAALNSIEETLQNENFAQEVRAQLATVEAERAAIGYDPDAHKAAQSQLQQYSQYERRHIQLEVAQENLPREQSALENARARQERLTTALADEGKAADDLRKEIERLSLLEKEYERREAELNELRIQARDADGKVGEAKQQLNSLQYQRERKQTILMQKEQTLQQRELYEQLRQAFGKNGVPLMLIESAIPELEQASNELLARMTDGRMHLRFSTQRAKASGSGVIETLDIEIADELGTRAYEMYSGGEAFRINFAVRVALSKLLARRAGAQLRTLFIDEGFGTQDDDGRNKLVEAITAIQQDFDMVLVITHIDE
;
A
#
# COMPACT_ATOMS: atom_id res chain seq x y z
N ALA A 1 76.89 50.92 151.23
CA ALA A 1 76.49 52.32 151.49
C ALA A 1 76.05 52.58 152.95
N ALA A 2 75.14 51.79 153.52
CA ALA A 2 74.64 51.97 154.90
C ALA A 2 75.75 51.90 155.98
N THR A 3 76.63 50.89 155.91
CA THR A 3 77.71 50.63 156.89
C THR A 3 78.74 51.76 156.98
N LYS A 4 79.08 52.37 155.84
CA LYS A 4 79.98 53.53 155.77
C LYS A 4 79.42 54.73 156.53
N LYS A 5 78.10 54.95 156.43
CA LYS A 5 77.39 56.03 157.12
C LYS A 5 77.41 55.82 158.65
N THR A 6 77.18 54.58 159.10
CA THR A 6 77.21 54.21 160.53
C THR A 6 78.60 54.39 161.15
N LEU A 7 79.65 53.90 160.50
CA LEU A 7 81.04 54.02 160.99
C LEU A 7 81.52 55.47 161.06
N THR A 8 81.02 56.35 160.19
CA THR A 8 81.35 57.79 160.24
C THR A 8 80.74 58.48 161.47
N THR A 9 79.53 58.07 161.85
CA THR A 9 78.82 58.60 163.03
C THR A 9 79.45 58.08 164.32
N GLU A 10 79.68 56.77 164.42
CA GLU A 10 80.31 56.14 165.59
C GLU A 10 81.74 56.65 165.83
N GLY A 11 82.50 56.92 164.75
CA GLY A 11 83.83 57.52 164.87
C GLY A 11 83.84 58.95 165.42
N LYS A 12 82.75 59.70 165.27
CA LYS A 12 82.61 61.04 165.90
C LYS A 12 82.32 60.91 167.39
N GLU A 13 81.37 60.06 167.77
CA GLU A 13 80.98 59.83 169.16
C GLU A 13 82.16 59.29 170.01
N MET A 14 83.00 58.42 169.45
CA MET A 14 84.21 57.93 170.13
C MET A 14 85.25 59.03 170.41
N ASN A 15 85.48 59.94 169.45
CA ASN A 15 86.43 61.03 169.66
C ASN A 15 85.96 61.99 170.75
N GLU A 16 84.64 62.22 170.86
CA GLU A 16 84.06 63.00 171.96
C GLU A 16 84.22 62.30 173.32
N ARG A 17 84.02 60.98 173.38
CA ARG A 17 84.21 60.20 174.63
C ARG A 17 85.66 60.21 175.12
N ILE A 18 86.63 60.07 174.22
CA ILE A 18 88.08 60.15 174.54
C ILE A 18 88.41 61.54 175.09
N ALA A 19 88.00 62.61 174.39
CA ALA A 19 88.29 63.99 174.81
C ALA A 19 87.69 64.33 176.19
N THR A 20 86.54 63.75 176.52
CA THR A 20 85.86 63.98 177.82
C THR A 20 86.58 63.28 178.97
N LEU A 21 87.13 62.08 178.75
CA LEU A 21 87.90 61.33 179.75
C LEU A 21 89.28 61.94 180.03
N GLU A 22 89.93 62.54 179.02
CA GLU A 22 91.23 63.21 179.18
C GLU A 22 91.17 64.43 180.12
N GLN A 23 90.06 65.16 180.14
CA GLN A 23 89.90 66.42 180.89
C GLN A 23 89.46 66.27 182.36
N THR A 24 89.29 65.04 182.86
CA THR A 24 88.70 64.81 184.19
C THR A 24 89.77 64.54 185.25
N GLU A 25 89.84 65.37 186.31
CA GLU A 25 90.81 65.31 187.43
C GLU A 25 90.18 64.85 188.77
N GLY A 26 88.92 64.37 188.75
CA GLY A 26 88.14 64.05 189.94
C GLY A 26 87.80 62.57 190.13
N ALA A 27 87.53 62.17 191.39
CA ALA A 27 87.32 60.79 191.86
C ALA A 27 86.03 60.07 191.38
N SER A 28 85.39 60.49 190.28
CA SER A 28 84.17 59.87 189.72
C SER A 28 84.20 59.92 188.19
N CYS A 29 84.06 58.75 187.56
CA CYS A 29 83.99 58.62 186.10
C CYS A 29 82.74 59.33 185.54
N PRO A 30 82.86 60.29 184.61
CA PRO A 30 81.70 60.98 184.04
C PRO A 30 80.87 60.12 183.08
N LEU A 31 81.41 58.99 182.61
CA LEU A 31 80.72 58.06 181.70
C LEU A 31 79.92 56.98 182.41
N CYS A 32 80.26 56.61 183.65
CA CYS A 32 79.59 55.51 184.37
C CYS A 32 79.40 55.71 185.88
N GLY A 33 79.92 56.79 186.47
CA GLY A 33 79.69 57.16 187.88
C GLY A 33 80.47 56.35 188.92
N GLN A 34 81.39 55.46 188.52
CA GLN A 34 82.26 54.71 189.45
C GLN A 34 83.50 55.51 189.87
N ALA A 35 84.07 55.17 191.02
CA ALA A 35 85.30 55.78 191.53
C ALA A 35 86.46 55.57 190.53
N LEU A 36 86.97 56.66 189.97
CA LEU A 36 87.94 56.64 188.88
C LEU A 36 89.34 56.95 189.43
N THR A 37 90.21 55.94 189.47
CA THR A 37 91.64 56.06 189.77
C THR A 37 92.41 56.36 188.48
N ASP A 38 93.54 57.06 188.58
CA ASP A 38 94.35 57.47 187.42
C ASP A 38 94.72 56.30 186.49
N GLU A 39 94.99 55.13 187.09
CA GLU A 39 95.31 53.88 186.38
C GLU A 39 94.12 53.34 185.56
N HIS A 40 92.89 53.48 186.06
CA HIS A 40 91.68 53.07 185.35
C HIS A 40 91.31 54.04 184.22
N ARG A 41 91.66 55.33 184.36
CA ARG A 41 91.46 56.34 183.31
C ARG A 41 92.35 56.09 182.10
N GLU A 42 93.64 55.78 182.32
CA GLU A 42 94.56 55.42 181.24
C GLU A 42 94.12 54.15 180.52
N GLN A 43 93.61 53.16 181.25
CA GLN A 43 93.11 51.91 180.67
C GLN A 43 91.89 52.15 179.76
N VAL A 44 90.90 52.92 180.22
CA VAL A 44 89.71 53.24 179.41
C VAL A 44 90.07 54.13 178.20
N LEU A 45 91.04 55.05 178.34
CA LEU A 45 91.53 55.83 177.20
C LEU A 45 92.26 54.96 176.18
N ALA A 46 93.11 54.02 176.62
CA ALA A 46 93.78 53.08 175.74
C ALA A 46 92.76 52.22 174.97
N ASP A 47 91.76 51.67 175.66
CA ASP A 47 90.70 50.84 175.06
C ASP A 47 89.89 51.63 174.03
N LEU A 48 89.46 52.86 174.35
CA LEU A 48 88.70 53.70 173.42
C LEU A 48 89.55 54.15 172.21
N THR A 49 90.84 54.40 172.41
CA THR A 49 91.76 54.78 171.32
C THR A 49 92.02 53.61 170.39
N GLU A 50 92.19 52.40 170.93
CA GLU A 50 92.30 51.16 170.17
C GLU A 50 91.02 50.88 169.38
N GLU A 51 89.84 51.06 170.00
CA GLU A 51 88.56 50.85 169.33
C GLU A 51 88.33 51.83 168.17
N ARG A 52 88.75 53.11 168.33
CA ARG A 52 88.72 54.13 167.26
C ARG A 52 89.57 53.72 166.08
N ASP A 53 90.82 53.32 166.32
CA ASP A 53 91.76 52.98 165.26
C ASP A 53 91.33 51.71 164.52
N ARG A 54 90.76 50.74 165.25
CA ARG A 54 90.11 49.56 164.65
C ARG A 54 88.97 49.95 163.72
N LYS A 55 88.09 50.88 164.13
CA LYS A 55 86.97 51.35 163.29
C LYS A 55 87.42 52.18 162.09
N ARG A 56 88.52 52.94 162.21
CA ARG A 56 89.14 53.66 161.07
C ARG A 56 89.70 52.70 160.02
N GLU A 57 90.36 51.63 160.47
CA GLU A 57 90.86 50.58 159.59
C GLU A 57 89.70 49.92 158.82
N ILE A 58 88.63 49.54 159.53
CA ILE A 58 87.41 48.98 158.94
C ILE A 58 86.78 49.94 157.91
N TYR A 59 86.78 51.26 158.17
CA TYR A 59 86.25 52.24 157.22
C TYR A 59 87.10 52.36 155.94
N ARG A 60 88.43 52.28 156.07
CA ARG A 60 89.36 52.28 154.94
C ARG A 60 89.17 51.03 154.09
N GLU A 61 89.21 49.85 154.72
CA GLU A 61 88.96 48.57 154.08
C GLU A 61 87.59 48.55 153.38
N ALA A 62 86.53 49.02 154.04
CA ALA A 62 85.20 49.10 153.44
C ALA A 62 85.13 50.04 152.23
N THR A 63 85.94 51.11 152.21
CA THR A 63 85.94 52.07 151.09
C THR A 63 86.70 51.52 149.88
N GLU A 64 87.84 50.84 150.07
CA GLU A 64 88.48 50.11 148.98
C GLU A 64 87.61 48.97 148.46
N ARG A 65 86.99 48.20 149.37
CA ARG A 65 86.08 47.11 148.98
C ARG A 65 84.91 47.59 148.12
N ILE A 66 84.37 48.77 148.39
CA ILE A 66 83.30 49.35 147.56
C ILE A 66 83.82 49.71 146.16
N LYS A 67 85.05 50.21 146.05
CA LYS A 67 85.65 50.56 144.76
C LYS A 67 85.95 49.31 143.93
N ASP A 68 86.51 48.28 144.56
CA ASP A 68 86.73 46.96 143.93
C ASP A 68 85.41 46.36 143.43
N ILE A 69 84.35 46.40 144.25
CA ILE A 69 83.03 45.88 143.88
C ILE A 69 82.40 46.66 142.70
N ASP A 70 82.65 47.97 142.59
CA ASP A 70 82.12 48.80 141.49
C ASP A 70 82.87 48.52 140.18
N GLU A 71 84.19 48.30 140.25
CA GLU A 71 85.01 47.85 139.11
C GLU A 71 84.65 46.41 138.69
N GLU A 72 84.44 45.49 139.64
CA GLU A 72 83.93 44.13 139.38
C GLU A 72 82.52 44.16 138.77
N SER A 73 81.61 45.00 139.27
CA SER A 73 80.26 45.15 138.71
C SER A 73 80.29 45.57 137.24
N LYS A 74 81.12 46.56 136.87
CA LYS A 74 81.27 46.99 135.48
C LYS A 74 81.88 45.91 134.59
N ALA A 75 82.87 45.17 135.09
CA ALA A 75 83.47 44.04 134.37
C ALA A 75 82.44 42.90 134.15
N HIS A 76 81.58 42.65 135.14
CA HIS A 76 80.50 41.68 135.05
C HIS A 76 79.38 42.14 134.12
N GLU A 77 78.98 43.42 134.12
CA GLU A 77 78.01 43.97 133.16
C GLU A 77 78.52 43.86 131.71
N GLY A 78 79.80 44.17 131.47
CA GLY A 78 80.43 43.96 130.17
C GLY A 78 80.43 42.49 129.75
N SER A 79 80.78 41.58 130.67
CA SER A 79 80.74 40.13 130.42
C SER A 79 79.32 39.62 130.14
N ILE A 80 78.31 40.13 130.84
CA ILE A 80 76.89 39.79 130.62
C ILE A 80 76.45 40.24 129.23
N GLN A 81 76.88 41.42 128.76
CA GLN A 81 76.56 41.88 127.41
C GLN A 81 77.20 40.97 126.34
N THR A 82 78.47 40.61 126.49
CA THR A 82 79.15 39.70 125.53
C THR A 82 78.51 38.31 125.53
N ILE A 83 78.22 37.75 126.70
CA ILE A 83 77.51 36.46 126.82
C ILE A 83 76.09 36.55 126.24
N GLY A 84 75.43 37.71 126.35
CA GLY A 84 74.12 37.97 125.75
C GLY A 84 74.15 37.94 124.21
N GLU A 85 75.18 38.51 123.59
CA GLU A 85 75.39 38.47 122.15
C GLU A 85 75.70 37.03 121.66
N GLU A 86 76.53 36.28 122.38
CA GLU A 86 76.82 34.87 122.07
C GLU A 86 75.58 33.96 122.25
N LEU A 87 74.77 34.20 123.29
CA LEU A 87 73.52 33.48 123.51
C LEU A 87 72.45 33.80 122.45
N ALA A 88 72.49 34.97 121.82
CA ALA A 88 71.58 35.32 120.72
C ALA A 88 71.83 34.47 119.45
N GLU A 89 73.06 34.00 119.22
CA GLU A 89 73.40 33.09 118.10
C GLU A 89 73.12 31.60 118.42
N LEU A 90 72.95 31.25 119.71
CA LEU A 90 72.73 29.87 120.15
C LEU A 90 71.49 29.18 119.54
N PRO A 91 70.32 29.84 119.37
CA PRO A 91 69.15 29.24 118.72
C PRO A 91 69.42 28.87 117.26
N ARG A 92 70.16 29.72 116.54
CA ARG A 92 70.52 29.50 115.14
C ARG A 92 71.50 28.32 115.00
N LEU A 93 72.50 28.25 115.87
CA LEU A 93 73.45 27.13 115.88
C LEU A 93 72.79 25.81 116.28
N ARG A 94 71.89 25.80 117.28
CA ARG A 94 71.11 24.61 117.64
C ARG A 94 70.19 24.13 116.52
N SER A 95 69.52 25.06 115.83
CA SER A 95 68.70 24.73 114.64
C SER A 95 69.56 24.13 113.52
N LYS A 96 70.73 24.70 113.26
CA LYS A 96 71.68 24.17 112.26
C LYS A 96 72.22 22.79 112.63
N ALA A 97 72.53 22.55 113.90
CA ALA A 97 72.96 21.25 114.40
C ALA A 97 71.86 20.19 114.25
N GLY A 98 70.62 20.52 114.62
CA GLY A 98 69.46 19.63 114.44
C GLY A 98 69.22 19.28 112.97
N ALA A 99 69.27 20.27 112.07
CA ALA A 99 69.12 20.05 110.63
C ALA A 99 70.25 19.19 110.04
N LEU A 100 71.50 19.36 110.52
CA LEU A 100 72.63 18.54 110.09
C LEU A 100 72.53 17.11 110.61
N GLN A 101 72.06 16.92 111.85
CA GLN A 101 71.87 15.59 112.42
C GLN A 101 70.75 14.81 111.69
N GLN A 102 69.62 15.46 111.42
CA GLN A 102 68.54 14.84 110.63
C GLN A 102 69.00 14.46 109.21
N ARG A 103 69.85 15.29 108.57
CA ARG A 103 70.46 14.95 107.27
C ARG A 103 71.43 13.78 107.36
N ALA A 104 72.21 13.69 108.44
CA ALA A 104 73.14 12.57 108.65
C ALA A 104 72.39 11.25 108.87
N GLU A 105 71.31 11.26 109.66
CA GLU A 105 70.42 10.10 109.86
C GLU A 105 69.77 9.67 108.55
N ALA A 106 69.21 10.61 107.77
CA ALA A 106 68.62 10.31 106.46
C ALA A 106 69.64 9.75 105.46
N ALA A 107 70.89 10.24 105.48
CA ALA A 107 71.95 9.72 104.63
C ALA A 107 72.37 8.29 105.03
N SER A 108 72.36 7.98 106.34
CA SER A 108 72.63 6.63 106.84
C SER A 108 71.53 5.64 106.45
N GLU A 109 70.26 6.03 106.57
CA GLU A 109 69.13 5.21 106.10
C GLU A 109 69.19 4.98 104.59
N ALA A 110 69.47 6.03 103.80
CA ALA A 110 69.61 5.92 102.35
C ALA A 110 70.74 4.97 101.94
N ARG A 111 71.88 5.00 102.65
CA ARG A 111 73.00 4.07 102.42
C ARG A 111 72.60 2.62 102.67
N THR A 112 71.81 2.38 103.70
CA THR A 112 71.32 1.02 104.04
C THR A 112 70.35 0.53 102.97
N ARG A 113 69.37 1.35 102.57
CA ARG A 113 68.43 1.01 101.48
C ARG A 113 69.13 0.79 100.13
N MET A 114 70.17 1.57 99.83
CA MET A 114 70.96 1.37 98.60
C MET A 114 71.64 0.00 98.60
N ALA A 115 72.21 -0.44 99.73
CA ALA A 115 72.84 -1.74 99.84
C ALA A 115 71.81 -2.88 99.66
N GLU A 116 70.63 -2.76 100.27
CA GLU A 116 69.52 -3.72 100.10
C GLU A 116 69.03 -3.77 98.64
N ALA A 117 68.82 -2.61 98.02
CA ALA A 117 68.39 -2.51 96.63
C ALA A 117 69.43 -3.08 95.65
N GLN A 118 70.73 -2.87 95.91
CA GLN A 118 71.80 -3.42 95.09
C GLN A 118 71.87 -4.94 95.21
N ALA A 119 71.69 -5.49 96.42
CA ALA A 119 71.63 -6.94 96.61
C ALA A 119 70.42 -7.56 95.89
N ALA A 120 69.25 -6.91 95.96
CA ALA A 120 68.06 -7.34 95.24
C ALA A 120 68.26 -7.31 93.71
N LEU A 121 68.85 -6.23 93.16
CA LEU A 121 69.14 -6.12 91.73
C LEU A 121 70.05 -7.25 91.25
N ASN A 122 71.16 -7.49 91.97
CA ASN A 122 72.10 -8.56 91.61
C ASN A 122 71.41 -9.94 91.57
N SER A 123 70.50 -10.22 92.51
CA SER A 123 69.75 -11.49 92.53
C SER A 123 68.80 -11.65 91.33
N ILE A 124 68.19 -10.57 90.86
CA ILE A 124 67.28 -10.58 89.71
C ILE A 124 68.08 -10.75 88.42
N GLU A 125 69.20 -10.05 88.28
CA GLU A 125 70.09 -10.18 87.11
C GLU A 125 70.64 -11.61 86.97
N GLU A 126 71.05 -12.22 88.08
CA GLU A 126 71.50 -13.62 88.10
C GLU A 126 70.38 -14.59 87.69
N THR A 127 69.13 -14.32 88.11
CA THR A 127 67.97 -15.12 87.73
C THR A 127 67.66 -15.01 86.23
N LEU A 128 67.80 -13.82 85.64
CA LEU A 128 67.57 -13.59 84.21
C LEU A 128 68.69 -14.16 83.33
N GLN A 129 69.96 -13.94 83.69
CA GLN A 129 71.12 -14.44 82.91
C GLN A 129 71.16 -15.97 82.88
N ASN A 130 70.85 -16.62 84.00
CA ASN A 130 70.79 -18.08 84.07
C ASN A 130 69.46 -18.65 83.57
N GLU A 131 68.56 -17.79 83.04
CA GLU A 131 67.22 -18.16 82.59
C GLU A 131 66.41 -18.93 83.65
N ASN A 132 66.71 -18.71 84.93
CA ASN A 132 66.12 -19.40 86.09
C ASN A 132 64.77 -18.81 86.52
N PHE A 133 64.09 -18.10 85.62
CA PHE A 133 62.73 -17.60 85.80
C PHE A 133 61.73 -18.53 85.12
N ALA A 134 60.52 -18.67 85.69
CA ALA A 134 59.41 -19.43 85.09
C ALA A 134 59.83 -20.83 84.56
N GLN A 135 60.64 -21.56 85.35
CA GLN A 135 61.29 -22.81 84.94
C GLN A 135 60.30 -23.86 84.40
N GLU A 136 59.11 -23.96 85.00
CA GLU A 136 58.05 -24.89 84.56
C GLU A 136 57.54 -24.59 83.15
N VAL A 137 57.32 -23.31 82.83
CA VAL A 137 56.84 -22.88 81.50
C VAL A 137 57.92 -23.10 80.44
N ARG A 138 59.19 -22.87 80.77
CA ARG A 138 60.29 -23.13 79.84
C ARG A 138 60.49 -24.62 79.58
N ALA A 139 60.30 -25.49 80.59
CA ALA A 139 60.32 -26.93 80.41
C ALA A 139 59.17 -27.41 79.49
N GLN A 140 57.96 -26.85 79.65
CA GLN A 140 56.83 -27.11 78.76
C GLN A 140 57.12 -26.62 77.34
N LEU A 141 57.66 -25.40 77.17
CA LEU A 141 58.05 -24.87 75.86
C LEU A 141 59.08 -25.76 75.18
N ALA A 142 60.13 -26.18 75.91
CA ALA A 142 61.16 -27.08 75.38
C ALA A 142 60.55 -28.43 74.94
N THR A 143 59.56 -28.94 75.67
CA THR A 143 58.83 -30.17 75.30
C THR A 143 58.04 -29.97 74.01
N VAL A 144 57.27 -28.90 73.90
CA VAL A 144 56.48 -28.58 72.70
C VAL A 144 57.37 -28.28 71.49
N GLU A 145 58.52 -27.62 71.69
CA GLU A 145 59.51 -27.40 70.63
C GLU A 145 60.15 -28.69 70.16
N ALA A 146 60.46 -29.62 71.07
CA ALA A 146 60.94 -30.96 70.72
C ALA A 146 59.89 -31.77 69.97
N GLU A 147 58.62 -31.73 70.40
CA GLU A 147 57.50 -32.35 69.68
C GLU A 147 57.32 -31.75 68.28
N ARG A 148 57.38 -30.43 68.15
CA ARG A 148 57.31 -29.73 66.85
C ARG A 148 58.46 -30.13 65.93
N ALA A 149 59.68 -30.25 66.46
CA ALA A 149 60.84 -30.69 65.71
C ALA A 149 60.71 -32.17 65.28
N ALA A 150 60.19 -33.04 66.15
CA ALA A 150 59.98 -34.46 65.85
C ALA A 150 58.94 -34.71 64.74
N ILE A 151 57.94 -33.83 64.60
CA ILE A 151 56.95 -33.89 63.51
C ILE A 151 57.61 -33.67 62.14
N GLY A 152 58.75 -32.97 62.07
CA GLY A 152 59.47 -32.71 60.82
C GLY A 152 58.67 -31.87 59.83
N TYR A 153 57.71 -31.06 60.31
CA TYR A 153 56.93 -30.17 59.47
C TYR A 153 57.83 -29.08 58.89
N ASP A 154 57.97 -29.09 57.57
CA ASP A 154 58.66 -28.06 56.81
C ASP A 154 57.62 -27.10 56.21
N PRO A 155 57.49 -25.88 56.76
CA PRO A 155 56.55 -24.88 56.27
C PRO A 155 56.83 -24.45 54.83
N ASP A 156 58.10 -24.45 54.41
CA ASP A 156 58.50 -24.04 53.07
C ASP A 156 58.17 -25.14 52.06
N ALA A 157 58.40 -26.41 52.41
CA ALA A 157 57.96 -27.54 51.58
C ALA A 157 56.43 -27.60 51.43
N HIS A 158 55.67 -27.36 52.50
CA HIS A 158 54.21 -27.28 52.43
C HIS A 158 53.76 -26.14 51.51
N LYS A 159 54.32 -24.94 51.68
CA LYS A 159 53.98 -23.78 50.85
C LYS A 159 54.36 -23.98 49.39
N ALA A 160 55.47 -24.65 49.11
CA ALA A 160 55.87 -25.05 47.76
C ALA A 160 54.87 -26.03 47.15
N ALA A 161 54.45 -27.07 47.90
CA ALA A 161 53.46 -28.04 47.44
C ALA A 161 52.09 -27.39 47.20
N GLN A 162 51.65 -26.46 48.05
CA GLN A 162 50.40 -25.72 47.89
C GLN A 162 50.44 -24.81 46.65
N SER A 163 51.58 -24.14 46.40
CA SER A 163 51.80 -23.32 45.21
C SER A 163 51.79 -24.17 43.93
N GLN A 164 52.41 -25.36 43.96
CA GLN A 164 52.35 -26.31 42.85
C GLN A 164 50.93 -26.82 42.60
N LEU A 165 50.17 -27.17 43.64
CA LEU A 165 48.78 -27.59 43.49
C LEU A 165 47.92 -26.48 42.86
N GLN A 166 48.12 -25.22 43.28
CA GLN A 166 47.44 -24.08 42.68
C GLN A 166 47.82 -23.92 41.19
N GLN A 167 49.10 -24.03 40.85
CA GLN A 167 49.54 -24.01 39.45
C GLN A 167 48.94 -25.16 38.63
N TYR A 168 48.78 -26.35 39.23
CA TYR A 168 48.28 -27.52 38.51
C TYR A 168 46.75 -27.62 38.43
N SER A 169 46.00 -26.92 39.28
CA SER A 169 44.53 -26.91 39.27
C SER A 169 43.90 -26.52 37.91
N GLN A 170 44.61 -25.75 37.09
CA GLN A 170 44.15 -25.41 35.74
C GLN A 170 44.13 -26.63 34.80
N TYR A 171 45.02 -27.61 35.01
CA TYR A 171 45.08 -28.81 34.19
C TYR A 171 43.95 -29.77 34.52
N GLU A 172 43.51 -29.83 35.78
CA GLU A 172 42.30 -30.57 36.17
C GLU A 172 41.07 -30.03 35.43
N ARG A 173 40.90 -28.69 35.38
CA ARG A 173 39.81 -28.07 34.60
C ARG A 173 39.92 -28.37 33.10
N ARG A 174 41.14 -28.31 32.54
CA ARG A 174 41.39 -28.65 31.12
C ARG A 174 41.13 -30.12 30.82
N HIS A 175 41.42 -31.02 31.77
CA HIS A 175 41.14 -32.45 31.63
C HIS A 175 39.63 -32.70 31.54
N ILE A 176 38.85 -32.11 32.45
CA ILE A 176 37.38 -32.21 32.41
C ILE A 176 36.83 -31.66 31.07
N GLN A 177 37.35 -30.51 30.61
CA GLN A 177 36.96 -29.95 29.31
C GLN A 177 37.32 -30.88 28.14
N LEU A 178 38.48 -31.53 28.19
CA LEU A 178 38.92 -32.49 27.19
C LEU A 178 38.02 -33.74 27.19
N GLU A 179 37.69 -34.30 28.36
CA GLU A 179 36.80 -35.46 28.46
C GLU A 179 35.42 -35.15 27.89
N VAL A 180 34.83 -34.00 28.26
CA VAL A 180 33.55 -33.56 27.70
C VAL A 180 33.64 -33.35 26.19
N ALA A 181 34.74 -32.79 25.68
CA ALA A 181 34.94 -32.62 24.24
C ALA A 181 35.09 -33.97 23.52
N GLN A 182 35.81 -34.93 24.12
CA GLN A 182 35.98 -36.29 23.57
C GLN A 182 34.67 -37.07 23.57
N GLU A 183 33.85 -36.94 24.61
CA GLU A 183 32.53 -37.57 24.69
C GLU A 183 31.57 -36.99 23.64
N ASN A 184 31.63 -35.68 23.39
CA ASN A 184 30.78 -35.03 22.39
C ASN A 184 31.30 -35.18 20.94
N LEU A 185 32.60 -35.44 20.74
CA LEU A 185 33.22 -35.50 19.40
C LEU A 185 32.51 -36.45 18.43
N PRO A 186 32.13 -37.70 18.79
CA PRO A 186 31.43 -38.60 17.87
C PRO A 186 30.05 -38.06 17.44
N ARG A 187 29.34 -37.39 18.36
CA ARG A 187 28.04 -36.78 18.07
C ARG A 187 28.19 -35.62 17.08
N GLU A 188 29.17 -34.75 17.29
CA GLU A 188 29.44 -33.62 16.38
C GLU A 188 29.94 -34.10 15.01
N GLN A 189 30.77 -35.15 14.96
CA GLN A 189 31.20 -35.78 13.71
C GLN A 189 30.01 -36.36 12.93
N SER A 190 29.12 -37.09 13.61
CA SER A 190 27.90 -37.61 12.98
C SER A 190 26.96 -36.49 12.52
N ALA A 191 26.82 -35.42 13.30
CA ALA A 191 26.04 -34.25 12.90
C ALA A 191 26.61 -33.58 11.63
N LEU A 192 27.95 -33.45 11.55
CA LEU A 192 28.63 -32.91 10.38
C LEU A 192 28.46 -33.80 9.15
N GLU A 193 28.60 -35.12 9.28
CA GLU A 193 28.39 -36.08 8.18
C GLU A 193 26.95 -36.02 7.66
N ASN A 194 25.97 -36.01 8.56
CA ASN A 194 24.56 -35.87 8.20
C ASN A 194 24.27 -34.54 7.50
N ALA A 195 24.86 -33.44 7.98
CA ALA A 195 24.72 -32.12 7.36
C ALA A 195 25.33 -32.10 5.95
N ARG A 196 26.51 -32.71 5.76
CA ARG A 196 27.16 -32.84 4.44
C ARG A 196 26.33 -33.70 3.48
N ALA A 197 25.84 -34.85 3.92
CA ALA A 197 24.98 -35.71 3.11
C ALA A 197 23.68 -34.99 2.72
N ARG A 198 23.10 -34.19 3.62
CA ARG A 198 21.93 -33.36 3.32
C ARG A 198 22.26 -32.26 2.30
N GLN A 199 23.39 -31.59 2.45
CA GLN A 199 23.85 -30.56 1.51
C GLN A 199 24.03 -31.15 0.11
N GLU A 200 24.66 -32.32 0.00
CA GLU A 200 24.88 -33.00 -1.27
C GLU A 200 23.54 -33.34 -1.95
N ARG A 201 22.61 -33.98 -1.22
CA ARG A 201 21.26 -34.29 -1.74
C ARG A 201 20.52 -33.06 -2.25
N LEU A 202 20.55 -31.96 -1.49
CA LEU A 202 19.90 -30.71 -1.88
C LEU A 202 20.57 -30.08 -3.11
N THR A 203 21.90 -30.19 -3.21
CA THR A 203 22.66 -29.67 -4.35
C THR A 203 22.32 -30.44 -5.62
N THR A 204 22.22 -31.77 -5.55
CA THR A 204 21.79 -32.60 -6.68
C THR A 204 20.35 -32.29 -7.09
N ALA A 205 19.43 -32.21 -6.12
CA ALA A 205 18.04 -31.87 -6.40
C ALA A 205 17.90 -30.50 -7.08
N LEU A 206 18.64 -29.49 -6.60
CA LEU A 206 18.66 -28.15 -7.21
C LEU A 206 19.20 -28.19 -8.65
N ALA A 207 20.23 -28.98 -8.92
CA ALA A 207 20.78 -29.14 -10.26
C ALA A 207 19.78 -29.82 -11.22
N ASP A 208 19.04 -30.83 -10.75
CA ASP A 208 18.04 -31.52 -11.54
C ASP A 208 16.80 -30.65 -11.80
N GLU A 209 16.33 -29.90 -10.79
CA GLU A 209 15.29 -28.88 -10.97
C GLU A 209 15.73 -27.78 -11.94
N GLY A 210 17.00 -27.35 -11.89
CA GLY A 210 17.57 -26.39 -12.83
C GLY A 210 17.52 -26.89 -14.28
N LYS A 211 17.89 -28.16 -14.53
CA LYS A 211 17.78 -28.78 -15.85
C LYS A 211 16.33 -28.86 -16.33
N ALA A 212 15.42 -29.30 -15.46
CA ALA A 212 14.00 -29.38 -15.80
C ALA A 212 13.41 -28.00 -16.14
N ALA A 213 13.81 -26.96 -15.42
CA ALA A 213 13.42 -25.58 -15.70
C ALA A 213 13.95 -25.09 -17.06
N ASP A 214 15.21 -25.40 -17.39
CA ASP A 214 15.80 -25.04 -18.69
C ASP A 214 15.12 -25.78 -19.85
N ASP A 215 14.77 -27.06 -19.69
CA ASP A 215 14.04 -27.82 -20.70
C ASP A 215 12.62 -27.27 -20.91
N LEU A 216 11.93 -26.92 -19.83
CA LEU A 216 10.62 -26.25 -19.92
C LEU A 216 10.71 -24.89 -20.61
N ARG A 217 11.77 -24.10 -20.36
CA ARG A 217 11.99 -22.83 -21.05
C ARG A 217 12.15 -23.00 -22.56
N LYS A 218 12.93 -24.00 -22.99
CA LYS A 218 13.09 -24.32 -24.42
C LYS A 218 11.78 -24.75 -25.05
N GLU A 219 10.99 -25.56 -24.35
CA GLU A 219 9.69 -26.00 -24.87
C GLU A 219 8.69 -24.83 -24.95
N ILE A 220 8.67 -23.92 -23.97
CA ILE A 220 7.87 -22.69 -24.03
C ILE A 220 8.28 -21.83 -25.23
N GLU A 221 9.58 -21.64 -25.47
CA GLU A 221 10.07 -20.89 -26.62
C GLU A 221 9.61 -21.53 -27.94
N ARG A 222 9.74 -22.86 -28.06
CA ARG A 222 9.25 -23.61 -29.22
C ARG A 222 7.75 -23.47 -29.42
N LEU A 223 6.95 -23.60 -28.36
CA LEU A 223 5.49 -23.48 -28.42
C LEU A 223 5.07 -22.06 -28.78
N SER A 224 5.78 -21.04 -28.29
CA SER A 224 5.50 -19.63 -28.63
C SER A 224 5.72 -19.32 -30.12
N LEU A 225 6.69 -19.98 -30.75
CA LEU A 225 6.89 -19.89 -32.20
C LEU A 225 5.77 -20.60 -32.97
N LEU A 226 5.32 -21.74 -32.46
CA LEU A 226 4.23 -22.50 -33.07
C LEU A 226 2.88 -21.77 -32.96
N GLU A 227 2.64 -21.07 -31.85
CA GLU A 227 1.47 -20.23 -31.64
C GLU A 227 1.42 -19.09 -32.67
N LYS A 228 2.54 -18.37 -32.88
CA LYS A 228 2.63 -17.33 -33.92
C LYS A 228 2.39 -17.87 -35.33
N GLU A 229 2.91 -19.06 -35.62
CA GLU A 229 2.64 -19.72 -36.91
C GLU A 229 1.17 -20.11 -37.05
N TYR A 230 0.55 -20.62 -35.98
CA TYR A 230 -0.87 -20.93 -35.95
C TYR A 230 -1.72 -19.69 -36.25
N GLU A 231 -1.48 -18.58 -35.55
CA GLU A 231 -2.20 -17.31 -35.77
C GLU A 231 -2.07 -16.83 -37.23
N ARG A 232 -0.86 -16.93 -37.79
CA ARG A 232 -0.61 -16.60 -39.21
C ARG A 232 -1.43 -17.48 -40.15
N ARG A 233 -1.42 -18.80 -39.94
CA ARG A 233 -2.16 -19.75 -40.79
C ARG A 233 -3.68 -19.62 -40.63
N GLU A 234 -4.15 -19.32 -39.44
CA GLU A 234 -5.57 -19.05 -39.20
C GLU A 234 -6.04 -17.79 -39.92
N ALA A 235 -5.23 -16.72 -39.91
CA ALA A 235 -5.49 -15.51 -40.67
C ALA A 235 -5.53 -15.79 -42.19
N GLU A 236 -4.54 -16.50 -42.73
CA GLU A 236 -4.49 -16.92 -44.14
C GLU A 236 -5.74 -17.74 -44.53
N LEU A 237 -6.15 -18.69 -43.68
CA LEU A 237 -7.33 -19.53 -43.93
C LEU A 237 -8.62 -18.70 -43.95
N ASN A 238 -8.77 -17.75 -43.03
CA ASN A 238 -9.94 -16.88 -42.97
C ASN A 238 -10.03 -15.98 -44.20
N GLU A 239 -8.90 -15.43 -44.66
CA GLU A 239 -8.86 -14.65 -45.90
C GLU A 239 -9.28 -15.50 -47.11
N LEU A 240 -8.70 -16.70 -47.26
CA LEU A 240 -9.05 -17.62 -48.34
C LEU A 240 -10.55 -18.02 -48.31
N ARG A 241 -11.13 -18.18 -47.12
CA ARG A 241 -12.57 -18.46 -46.97
C ARG A 241 -13.45 -17.31 -47.43
N ILE A 242 -13.05 -16.06 -47.17
CA ILE A 242 -13.75 -14.88 -47.66
C ILE A 242 -13.67 -14.84 -49.19
N GLN A 243 -12.48 -15.02 -49.74
CA GLN A 243 -12.28 -15.05 -51.20
C GLN A 243 -13.10 -16.16 -51.87
N ALA A 244 -13.17 -17.35 -51.26
CA ALA A 244 -13.98 -18.47 -51.76
C ALA A 244 -15.48 -18.12 -51.76
N ARG A 245 -16.01 -17.54 -50.68
CA ARG A 245 -17.41 -17.11 -50.60
C ARG A 245 -17.75 -16.04 -51.65
N ASP A 246 -16.85 -15.08 -51.87
CA ASP A 246 -17.04 -14.05 -52.88
C ASP A 246 -17.04 -14.63 -54.29
N ALA A 247 -16.15 -15.59 -54.56
CA ALA A 247 -16.12 -16.32 -55.83
C ALA A 247 -17.41 -17.13 -56.06
N ASP A 248 -17.87 -17.87 -55.05
CA ASP A 248 -19.14 -18.61 -55.10
C ASP A 248 -20.33 -17.68 -55.32
N GLY A 249 -20.34 -16.51 -54.68
CA GLY A 249 -21.34 -15.46 -54.89
C GLY A 249 -21.39 -14.98 -56.34
N LYS A 250 -20.22 -14.66 -56.92
CA LYS A 250 -20.10 -14.26 -58.35
C LYS A 250 -20.57 -15.36 -59.29
N VAL A 251 -20.24 -16.63 -59.01
CA VAL A 251 -20.71 -17.77 -59.80
C VAL A 251 -22.22 -17.92 -59.70
N GLY A 252 -22.79 -17.74 -58.51
CA GLY A 252 -24.23 -17.76 -58.27
C GLY A 252 -24.96 -16.68 -59.08
N GLU A 253 -24.47 -15.44 -59.05
CA GLU A 253 -25.00 -14.33 -59.83
C GLU A 253 -24.92 -14.61 -61.34
N ALA A 254 -23.76 -15.04 -61.84
CA ALA A 254 -23.58 -15.36 -63.24
C ALA A 254 -24.51 -16.48 -63.72
N LYS A 255 -24.75 -17.51 -62.89
CA LYS A 255 -25.71 -18.59 -63.19
C LYS A 255 -27.14 -18.06 -63.24
N GLN A 256 -27.54 -17.18 -62.34
CA GLN A 256 -28.87 -16.56 -62.37
C GLN A 256 -29.07 -15.71 -63.63
N GLN A 257 -28.07 -14.90 -64.00
CA GLN A 257 -28.10 -14.12 -65.23
C GLN A 257 -28.21 -15.02 -66.46
N LEU A 258 -27.45 -16.12 -66.51
CA LEU A 258 -27.50 -17.09 -67.61
C LEU A 258 -28.89 -17.73 -67.74
N ASN A 259 -29.48 -18.17 -66.62
CA ASN A 259 -30.83 -18.75 -66.60
C ASN A 259 -31.88 -17.74 -67.08
N SER A 260 -31.78 -16.48 -66.65
CA SER A 260 -32.67 -15.41 -67.10
C SER A 260 -32.55 -15.19 -68.61
N LEU A 261 -31.32 -15.12 -69.14
CA LEU A 261 -31.07 -14.99 -70.57
C LEU A 261 -31.60 -16.18 -71.37
N GLN A 262 -31.47 -17.40 -70.84
CA GLN A 262 -32.02 -18.60 -71.47
C GLN A 262 -33.56 -18.53 -71.55
N TYR A 263 -34.22 -18.18 -70.45
CA TYR A 263 -35.67 -18.00 -70.42
C TYR A 263 -36.13 -16.92 -71.42
N GLN A 264 -35.45 -15.78 -71.47
CA GLN A 264 -35.75 -14.72 -72.43
C GLN A 264 -35.57 -15.19 -73.89
N ARG A 265 -34.57 -16.03 -74.16
CA ARG A 265 -34.31 -16.60 -75.48
C ARG A 265 -35.44 -17.53 -75.92
N GLU A 266 -35.87 -18.43 -75.03
CA GLU A 266 -37.00 -19.35 -75.27
C GLU A 266 -38.30 -18.57 -75.48
N ARG A 267 -38.59 -17.59 -74.62
CA ARG A 267 -39.76 -16.71 -74.76
C ARG A 267 -39.77 -15.95 -76.09
N LYS A 268 -38.61 -15.42 -76.53
CA LYS A 268 -38.46 -14.76 -77.83
C LYS A 268 -38.80 -15.71 -78.98
N GLN A 269 -38.31 -16.95 -78.95
CA GLN A 269 -38.62 -17.94 -79.99
C GLN A 269 -40.13 -18.23 -80.06
N THR A 270 -40.79 -18.42 -78.92
CA THR A 270 -42.24 -18.65 -78.87
C THR A 270 -43.02 -17.47 -79.46
N ILE A 271 -42.65 -16.23 -79.10
CA ILE A 271 -43.31 -15.03 -79.62
C ILE A 271 -43.10 -14.89 -81.13
N LEU A 272 -41.91 -15.21 -81.65
CA LEU A 272 -41.64 -15.18 -83.10
C LEU A 272 -42.49 -16.20 -83.86
N MET A 273 -42.66 -17.41 -83.33
CA MET A 273 -43.54 -18.42 -83.93
C MET A 273 -45.00 -17.96 -83.94
N GLN A 274 -45.49 -17.39 -82.82
CA GLN A 274 -46.85 -16.86 -82.73
C GLN A 274 -47.07 -15.69 -83.71
N LYS A 275 -46.08 -14.81 -83.85
CA LYS A 275 -46.12 -13.70 -84.81
C LYS A 275 -46.26 -14.21 -86.24
N GLU A 276 -45.47 -15.21 -86.62
CA GLU A 276 -45.51 -15.80 -87.97
C GLU A 276 -46.88 -16.42 -88.25
N GLN A 277 -47.42 -17.22 -87.32
CA GLN A 277 -48.76 -17.79 -87.44
C GLN A 277 -49.84 -16.71 -87.59
N THR A 278 -49.74 -15.64 -86.81
CA THR A 278 -50.69 -14.51 -86.86
C THR A 278 -50.62 -13.77 -88.19
N LEU A 279 -49.41 -13.59 -88.75
CA LEU A 279 -49.23 -12.98 -90.07
C LEU A 279 -49.84 -13.82 -91.18
N GLN A 280 -49.63 -15.13 -91.17
CA GLN A 280 -50.23 -16.06 -92.13
C GLN A 280 -51.77 -16.03 -92.05
N GLN A 281 -52.33 -16.05 -90.85
CA GLN A 281 -53.79 -15.91 -90.66
C GLN A 281 -54.32 -14.58 -91.19
N ARG A 282 -53.61 -13.49 -90.91
CA ARG A 282 -53.98 -12.16 -91.43
C ARG A 282 -53.97 -12.13 -92.95
N GLU A 283 -52.97 -12.71 -93.59
CA GLU A 283 -52.88 -12.79 -95.05
C GLU A 283 -54.06 -13.58 -95.64
N LEU A 284 -54.37 -14.75 -95.07
CA LEU A 284 -55.52 -15.54 -95.47
C LEU A 284 -56.83 -14.76 -95.33
N TYR A 285 -57.03 -14.07 -94.21
CA TYR A 285 -58.23 -13.25 -94.01
C TYR A 285 -58.31 -12.07 -94.98
N GLU A 286 -57.19 -11.46 -95.35
CA GLU A 286 -57.16 -10.39 -96.36
C GLU A 286 -57.54 -10.94 -97.75
N GLN A 287 -57.03 -12.11 -98.13
CA GLN A 287 -57.41 -12.79 -99.37
C GLN A 287 -58.91 -13.14 -99.40
N LEU A 288 -59.44 -13.69 -98.30
CA LEU A 288 -60.87 -13.97 -98.17
C LEU A 288 -61.69 -12.67 -98.24
N ARG A 289 -61.25 -11.58 -97.59
CA ARG A 289 -61.94 -10.29 -97.66
C ARG A 289 -62.00 -9.74 -99.08
N GLN A 290 -60.94 -9.91 -99.87
CA GLN A 290 -60.92 -9.52 -101.27
C GLN A 290 -61.84 -10.43 -102.12
N ALA A 291 -61.73 -11.75 -101.96
CA ALA A 291 -62.52 -12.72 -102.71
C ALA A 291 -64.03 -12.62 -102.45
N PHE A 292 -64.45 -12.35 -101.21
CA PHE A 292 -65.86 -12.14 -100.85
C PHE A 292 -66.27 -10.67 -100.87
N GLY A 293 -65.40 -9.76 -101.31
CA GLY A 293 -65.68 -8.35 -101.48
C GLY A 293 -66.58 -8.07 -102.70
N LYS A 294 -67.00 -6.82 -102.86
CA LYS A 294 -67.91 -6.38 -103.93
C LYS A 294 -67.43 -6.73 -105.35
N ASN A 295 -66.12 -6.81 -105.56
CA ASN A 295 -65.49 -7.05 -106.86
C ASN A 295 -64.92 -8.47 -106.99
N GLY A 296 -65.21 -9.36 -106.03
CA GLY A 296 -64.72 -10.73 -106.03
C GLY A 296 -65.76 -11.70 -106.60
N VAL A 297 -65.95 -12.84 -105.93
CA VAL A 297 -66.91 -13.90 -106.30
C VAL A 297 -68.32 -13.36 -106.59
N PRO A 298 -68.90 -12.41 -105.82
CA PRO A 298 -70.23 -11.86 -106.14
C PRO A 298 -70.34 -11.23 -107.53
N LEU A 299 -69.32 -10.46 -107.94
CA LEU A 299 -69.28 -9.85 -109.27
C LEU A 299 -69.10 -10.90 -110.37
N MET A 300 -68.17 -11.86 -110.17
CA MET A 300 -67.97 -12.97 -111.12
C MET A 300 -69.25 -13.79 -111.32
N LEU A 301 -70.04 -13.99 -110.26
CA LEU A 301 -71.33 -14.67 -110.35
C LEU A 301 -72.34 -13.87 -111.17
N ILE A 302 -72.38 -12.54 -111.03
CA ILE A 302 -73.22 -11.65 -111.83
C ILE A 302 -72.77 -11.68 -113.31
N GLU A 303 -71.48 -11.49 -113.58
CA GLU A 303 -70.92 -11.53 -114.94
C GLU A 303 -71.19 -12.86 -115.65
N SER A 304 -71.11 -13.99 -114.92
CA SER A 304 -71.43 -15.30 -115.49
C SER A 304 -72.91 -15.49 -115.85
N ALA A 305 -73.82 -14.75 -115.20
CA ALA A 305 -75.26 -14.87 -115.42
C ALA A 305 -75.77 -14.00 -116.57
N ILE A 306 -75.05 -12.91 -116.87
CA ILE A 306 -75.50 -11.89 -117.82
C ILE A 306 -75.65 -12.40 -119.25
N PRO A 307 -74.72 -13.17 -119.84
CA PRO A 307 -74.87 -13.65 -121.20
C PRO A 307 -76.13 -14.52 -121.40
N GLU A 308 -76.44 -15.38 -120.42
CA GLU A 308 -77.65 -16.22 -120.45
C GLU A 308 -78.91 -15.36 -120.34
N LEU A 309 -78.91 -14.37 -119.43
CA LEU A 309 -80.03 -13.44 -119.26
C LEU A 309 -80.24 -12.57 -120.51
N GLU A 310 -79.18 -12.06 -121.10
CA GLU A 310 -79.18 -11.27 -122.32
C GLU A 310 -79.77 -12.08 -123.47
N GLN A 311 -79.27 -13.29 -123.70
CA GLN A 311 -79.77 -14.17 -124.75
C GLN A 311 -81.26 -14.46 -124.58
N ALA A 312 -81.68 -14.89 -123.39
CA ALA A 312 -83.09 -15.19 -123.11
C ALA A 312 -83.99 -13.97 -123.25
N SER A 313 -83.51 -12.78 -122.86
CA SER A 313 -84.25 -11.52 -123.02
C SER A 313 -84.41 -11.18 -124.50
N ASN A 314 -83.36 -11.36 -125.31
CA ASN A 314 -83.38 -11.05 -126.74
C ASN A 314 -84.21 -12.01 -127.56
N GLU A 315 -84.22 -13.30 -127.23
CA GLU A 315 -85.12 -14.28 -127.88
C GLU A 315 -86.59 -13.89 -127.71
N LEU A 316 -86.97 -13.42 -126.51
CA LEU A 316 -88.32 -12.93 -126.22
C LEU A 316 -88.59 -11.58 -126.90
N LEU A 317 -87.63 -10.66 -126.83
CA LEU A 317 -87.78 -9.33 -127.42
C LEU A 317 -87.93 -9.41 -128.95
N ALA A 318 -87.12 -10.25 -129.61
CA ALA A 318 -87.19 -10.47 -131.06
C ALA A 318 -88.57 -10.98 -131.50
N ARG A 319 -89.20 -11.88 -130.73
CA ARG A 319 -90.58 -12.37 -131.00
C ARG A 319 -91.62 -11.26 -130.87
N MET A 320 -91.39 -10.28 -130.01
CA MET A 320 -92.33 -9.17 -129.77
C MET A 320 -92.12 -7.97 -130.69
N THR A 321 -90.94 -7.83 -131.30
CA THR A 321 -90.59 -6.64 -132.11
C THR A 321 -90.30 -6.98 -133.57
N ASP A 322 -90.55 -8.22 -134.00
CA ASP A 322 -90.16 -8.75 -135.31
C ASP A 322 -88.65 -8.57 -135.59
N GLY A 323 -87.82 -8.76 -134.56
CA GLY A 323 -86.36 -8.62 -134.63
C GLY A 323 -85.82 -7.18 -134.67
N ARG A 324 -86.67 -6.16 -134.53
CA ARG A 324 -86.24 -4.74 -134.60
C ARG A 324 -85.45 -4.22 -133.39
N MET A 325 -85.47 -4.91 -132.25
CA MET A 325 -84.81 -4.46 -131.02
C MET A 325 -83.92 -5.54 -130.43
N HIS A 326 -82.74 -5.13 -129.95
CA HIS A 326 -81.77 -5.99 -129.28
C HIS A 326 -81.26 -5.32 -128.01
N LEU A 327 -81.42 -5.99 -126.87
CA LEU A 327 -80.94 -5.58 -125.56
C LEU A 327 -79.52 -6.11 -125.29
N ARG A 328 -78.70 -5.29 -124.64
CA ARG A 328 -77.38 -5.67 -124.12
C ARG A 328 -77.22 -5.19 -122.68
N PHE A 329 -76.71 -6.04 -121.80
CA PHE A 329 -76.28 -5.63 -120.47
C PHE A 329 -74.80 -5.24 -120.50
N SER A 330 -74.50 -4.01 -120.09
CA SER A 330 -73.14 -3.54 -119.90
C SER A 330 -72.77 -3.61 -118.42
N THR A 331 -71.77 -4.42 -118.08
CA THR A 331 -71.26 -4.54 -116.70
C THR A 331 -70.30 -3.41 -116.32
N GLN A 332 -69.98 -2.55 -117.27
CA GLN A 332 -68.83 -1.67 -117.20
C GLN A 332 -69.16 -0.30 -117.79
N ARG A 333 -69.05 0.73 -116.96
CA ARG A 333 -69.19 2.13 -117.39
C ARG A 333 -67.89 2.90 -117.19
N ALA A 334 -67.49 3.70 -118.17
CA ALA A 334 -66.36 4.61 -117.98
C ALA A 334 -66.66 5.61 -116.83
N LYS A 335 -65.68 5.83 -115.94
CA LYS A 335 -65.78 6.89 -114.94
C LYS A 335 -65.89 8.24 -115.62
N ALA A 336 -66.73 9.14 -115.08
CA ALA A 336 -66.83 10.52 -115.55
C ALA A 336 -65.47 11.28 -115.51
N SER A 337 -64.51 10.80 -114.72
CA SER A 337 -63.14 11.32 -114.61
C SER A 337 -62.15 10.81 -115.67
N GLY A 338 -62.59 10.02 -116.65
CA GLY A 338 -61.77 9.57 -117.80
C GLY A 338 -60.68 8.54 -117.48
N SER A 339 -60.52 8.10 -116.23
CA SER A 339 -59.52 7.10 -115.82
C SER A 339 -60.17 5.95 -115.03
N GLY A 340 -60.41 4.86 -115.74
CA GLY A 340 -60.91 3.61 -115.18
C GLY A 340 -62.40 3.35 -115.45
N VAL A 341 -62.77 2.10 -115.26
CA VAL A 341 -64.11 1.57 -115.44
C VAL A 341 -64.75 1.41 -114.05
N ILE A 342 -66.06 1.64 -113.95
CA ILE A 342 -66.88 1.29 -112.79
C ILE A 342 -67.67 0.04 -113.15
N GLU A 343 -67.69 -0.92 -112.24
CA GLU A 343 -68.61 -2.07 -112.31
C GLU A 343 -70.05 -1.56 -112.09
N THR A 344 -70.88 -1.65 -113.13
CA THR A 344 -72.30 -1.28 -113.14
C THR A 344 -73.12 -2.41 -113.75
N LEU A 345 -74.44 -2.26 -113.85
CA LEU A 345 -75.28 -3.15 -114.66
C LEU A 345 -76.24 -2.27 -115.44
N ASP A 346 -75.76 -1.78 -116.57
CA ASP A 346 -76.49 -0.87 -117.43
C ASP A 346 -77.19 -1.64 -118.54
N ILE A 347 -78.36 -1.17 -118.95
CA ILE A 347 -79.14 -1.78 -120.03
C ILE A 347 -79.07 -0.86 -121.24
N GLU A 348 -78.41 -1.35 -122.30
CA GLU A 348 -78.31 -0.70 -123.60
C GLU A 348 -79.22 -1.41 -124.59
N ILE A 349 -79.83 -0.66 -125.51
CA ILE A 349 -80.80 -1.23 -126.45
C ILE A 349 -80.47 -0.67 -127.82
N ALA A 350 -80.38 -1.57 -128.79
CA ALA A 350 -80.14 -1.27 -130.19
C ALA A 350 -81.43 -1.45 -130.99
N ASP A 351 -81.77 -0.43 -131.77
CA ASP A 351 -82.86 -0.44 -132.75
C ASP A 351 -82.39 0.14 -134.10
N GLU A 352 -83.32 0.40 -135.02
CA GLU A 352 -83.06 0.98 -136.34
C GLU A 352 -82.41 2.38 -136.32
N LEU A 353 -82.54 3.12 -135.20
CA LEU A 353 -81.98 4.46 -134.99
C LEU A 353 -80.61 4.43 -134.28
N GLY A 354 -80.17 3.25 -133.80
CA GLY A 354 -78.88 3.03 -133.14
C GLY A 354 -79.00 2.48 -131.73
N THR A 355 -77.89 2.49 -130.99
CA THR A 355 -77.84 2.03 -129.59
C THR A 355 -78.01 3.20 -128.64
N ARG A 356 -79.02 3.12 -127.76
CA ARG A 356 -79.29 4.14 -126.75
C ARG A 356 -79.62 3.51 -125.40
N ALA A 357 -79.51 4.30 -124.34
CA ALA A 357 -79.85 3.86 -122.99
C ALA A 357 -81.35 3.55 -122.88
N TYR A 358 -81.71 2.58 -122.04
CA TYR A 358 -83.10 2.16 -121.81
C TYR A 358 -84.05 3.34 -121.55
N GLU A 359 -83.59 4.40 -120.87
CA GLU A 359 -84.40 5.58 -120.51
C GLU A 359 -84.90 6.39 -121.72
N MET A 360 -84.35 6.16 -122.92
CA MET A 360 -84.66 6.92 -124.14
C MET A 360 -85.77 6.30 -125.00
N TYR A 361 -86.38 5.20 -124.56
CA TYR A 361 -87.43 4.47 -125.28
C TYR A 361 -88.84 4.91 -124.88
N SER A 362 -89.79 4.82 -125.80
CA SER A 362 -91.20 5.14 -125.52
C SER A 362 -91.82 4.15 -124.53
N GLY A 363 -92.91 4.54 -123.86
CA GLY A 363 -93.56 3.69 -122.86
C GLY A 363 -93.94 2.28 -123.36
N GLY A 364 -94.34 2.16 -124.64
CA GLY A 364 -94.66 0.87 -125.26
C GLY A 364 -93.45 0.00 -125.58
N GLU A 365 -92.35 0.60 -126.03
CA GLU A 365 -91.09 -0.10 -126.28
C GLU A 365 -90.46 -0.54 -124.95
N ALA A 366 -90.40 0.37 -123.98
CA ALA A 366 -89.92 0.10 -122.63
C ALA A 366 -90.71 -1.03 -121.95
N PHE A 367 -92.03 -1.12 -122.20
CA PHE A 367 -92.85 -2.23 -121.74
C PHE A 367 -92.37 -3.59 -122.30
N ARG A 368 -92.18 -3.71 -123.62
CA ARG A 368 -91.70 -4.95 -124.26
C ARG A 368 -90.32 -5.35 -123.74
N ILE A 369 -89.43 -4.38 -123.57
CA ILE A 369 -88.09 -4.57 -122.99
C ILE A 369 -88.17 -5.11 -121.56
N ASN A 370 -88.92 -4.43 -120.68
CA ASN A 370 -89.09 -4.83 -119.28
C ASN A 370 -89.72 -6.21 -119.18
N PHE A 371 -90.73 -6.49 -120.01
CA PHE A 371 -91.41 -7.76 -120.05
C PHE A 371 -90.47 -8.88 -120.47
N ALA A 372 -89.69 -8.69 -121.55
CA ALA A 372 -88.67 -9.63 -122.00
C ALA A 372 -87.65 -9.94 -120.89
N VAL A 373 -87.08 -8.90 -120.26
CA VAL A 373 -86.08 -9.06 -119.20
C VAL A 373 -86.67 -9.76 -117.97
N ARG A 374 -87.87 -9.39 -117.52
CA ARG A 374 -88.51 -10.01 -116.35
C ARG A 374 -88.86 -11.47 -116.58
N VAL A 375 -89.38 -11.79 -117.76
CA VAL A 375 -89.69 -13.18 -118.13
C VAL A 375 -88.41 -13.99 -118.28
N ALA A 376 -87.37 -13.45 -118.94
CA ALA A 376 -86.06 -14.08 -119.05
C ALA A 376 -85.42 -14.32 -117.68
N LEU A 377 -85.47 -13.34 -116.77
CA LEU A 377 -84.97 -13.47 -115.41
C LEU A 377 -85.74 -14.55 -114.63
N SER A 378 -87.07 -14.57 -114.76
CA SER A 378 -87.91 -15.59 -114.11
C SER A 378 -87.60 -16.99 -114.64
N LYS A 379 -87.40 -17.14 -115.96
CA LYS A 379 -86.97 -18.41 -116.58
C LYS A 379 -85.58 -18.83 -116.10
N LEU A 380 -84.63 -17.89 -116.01
CA LEU A 380 -83.27 -18.14 -115.53
C LEU A 380 -83.26 -18.57 -114.06
N LEU A 381 -84.03 -17.89 -113.20
CA LEU A 381 -84.18 -18.25 -111.78
C LEU A 381 -84.84 -19.62 -111.62
N ALA A 382 -85.91 -19.90 -112.35
CA ALA A 382 -86.57 -21.21 -112.33
C ALA A 382 -85.60 -22.33 -112.76
N ARG A 383 -84.86 -22.13 -113.86
CA ARG A 383 -83.88 -23.09 -114.37
C ARG A 383 -82.75 -23.34 -113.36
N ARG A 384 -82.21 -22.29 -112.73
CA ARG A 384 -81.18 -22.41 -111.69
C ARG A 384 -81.69 -23.12 -110.43
N ALA A 385 -82.97 -22.99 -110.12
CA ALA A 385 -83.65 -23.75 -109.07
C ALA A 385 -84.02 -25.19 -109.49
N GLY A 386 -83.70 -25.62 -110.72
CA GLY A 386 -84.03 -26.95 -111.26
C GLY A 386 -85.51 -27.11 -111.63
N ALA A 387 -86.26 -26.01 -111.72
CA ALA A 387 -87.68 -25.99 -112.02
C ALA A 387 -87.95 -25.46 -113.45
N GLN A 388 -89.09 -25.85 -114.02
CA GLN A 388 -89.61 -25.24 -115.25
C GLN A 388 -90.62 -24.17 -114.87
N LEU A 389 -90.51 -22.99 -115.48
CA LEU A 389 -91.47 -21.91 -115.31
C LEU A 389 -92.73 -22.22 -116.13
N ARG A 390 -93.66 -22.98 -115.55
CA ARG A 390 -94.88 -23.46 -116.22
C ARG A 390 -96.04 -22.48 -116.17
N THR A 391 -96.11 -21.69 -115.10
CA THR A 391 -97.18 -20.72 -114.90
C THR A 391 -96.61 -19.32 -114.80
N LEU A 392 -97.13 -18.39 -115.60
CA LEU A 392 -96.80 -16.97 -115.51
C LEU A 392 -97.99 -16.21 -114.93
N PHE A 393 -97.78 -15.55 -113.81
CA PHE A 393 -98.73 -14.59 -113.25
C PHE A 393 -98.29 -13.18 -113.64
N ILE A 394 -99.20 -12.43 -114.25
CA ILE A 394 -99.03 -11.02 -114.58
C ILE A 394 -100.11 -10.28 -113.83
N ASP A 395 -99.74 -9.63 -112.73
CA ASP A 395 -100.66 -8.89 -111.88
C ASP A 395 -100.50 -7.38 -112.12
N GLU A 396 -101.57 -6.72 -112.58
CA GLU A 396 -101.65 -5.26 -112.78
C GLU A 396 -100.41 -4.66 -113.47
N GLY A 397 -99.92 -5.36 -114.49
CA GLY A 397 -98.64 -5.08 -115.15
C GLY A 397 -98.65 -3.86 -116.08
N PHE A 398 -99.71 -3.04 -116.11
CA PHE A 398 -100.00 -2.09 -117.18
C PHE A 398 -100.12 -0.65 -116.66
N GLY A 399 -99.26 0.23 -117.17
CA GLY A 399 -99.39 1.67 -117.02
C GLY A 399 -100.28 2.25 -118.12
N THR A 400 -101.22 3.10 -117.70
CA THR A 400 -102.23 3.88 -118.44
C THR A 400 -103.23 3.11 -119.31
N GLN A 401 -104.50 3.50 -119.13
CA GLN A 401 -105.75 2.86 -119.60
C GLN A 401 -106.04 3.12 -121.08
N ASP A 402 -105.02 3.16 -121.93
CA ASP A 402 -105.20 3.39 -123.37
C ASP A 402 -105.32 2.08 -124.15
N ASP A 403 -106.12 2.11 -125.22
CA ASP A 403 -106.30 0.98 -126.15
C ASP A 403 -104.97 0.51 -126.75
N ASP A 404 -103.97 1.40 -126.79
CA ASP A 404 -102.62 1.14 -127.31
C ASP A 404 -101.80 0.26 -126.33
N GLY A 405 -101.91 0.47 -125.01
CA GLY A 405 -101.31 -0.38 -123.99
C GLY A 405 -101.89 -1.81 -123.98
N ARG A 406 -103.21 -1.95 -124.16
CA ARG A 406 -103.91 -3.25 -124.26
C ARG A 406 -103.43 -4.06 -125.47
N ASN A 407 -103.37 -3.43 -126.65
CA ASN A 407 -102.92 -4.13 -127.86
C ASN A 407 -101.46 -4.61 -127.73
N LYS A 408 -100.58 -3.77 -127.17
CA LYS A 408 -99.17 -4.14 -126.91
C LYS A 408 -99.03 -5.31 -125.94
N LEU A 409 -99.92 -5.42 -124.95
CA LEU A 409 -99.96 -6.53 -124.00
C LEU A 409 -100.40 -7.83 -124.67
N VAL A 410 -101.51 -7.80 -125.40
CA VAL A 410 -102.02 -8.97 -126.11
C VAL A 410 -100.96 -9.48 -127.07
N GLU A 411 -100.28 -8.59 -127.80
CA GLU A 411 -99.15 -8.94 -128.67
C GLU A 411 -98.00 -9.61 -127.88
N ALA A 412 -97.60 -9.04 -126.75
CA ALA A 412 -96.51 -9.57 -125.92
C ALA A 412 -96.83 -10.95 -125.31
N ILE A 413 -98.05 -11.14 -124.78
CA ILE A 413 -98.51 -12.42 -124.23
C ILE A 413 -98.65 -13.45 -125.34
N THR A 414 -99.27 -13.08 -126.46
CA THR A 414 -99.42 -13.97 -127.62
C THR A 414 -98.06 -14.43 -128.13
N ALA A 415 -97.08 -13.53 -128.12
CA ALA A 415 -95.72 -13.85 -128.51
C ALA A 415 -95.06 -14.88 -127.60
N ILE A 416 -95.44 -15.02 -126.32
CA ILE A 416 -94.80 -15.94 -125.35
C ILE A 416 -95.69 -17.08 -124.86
N GLN A 417 -96.98 -17.11 -125.21
CA GLN A 417 -97.96 -18.05 -124.66
C GLN A 417 -97.56 -19.52 -124.79
N GLN A 418 -96.82 -19.87 -125.84
CA GLN A 418 -96.35 -21.24 -126.10
C GLN A 418 -95.26 -21.70 -125.12
N ASP A 419 -94.66 -20.77 -124.39
CA ASP A 419 -93.56 -21.05 -123.47
C ASP A 419 -94.08 -21.43 -122.06
N PHE A 420 -95.39 -21.33 -121.82
CA PHE A 420 -96.04 -21.53 -120.52
C PHE A 420 -97.26 -22.44 -120.65
N ASP A 421 -97.47 -23.31 -119.66
CA ASP A 421 -98.67 -24.15 -119.57
C ASP A 421 -99.91 -23.30 -119.20
N MET A 422 -99.70 -22.23 -118.42
CA MET A 422 -100.76 -21.33 -117.99
C MET A 422 -100.24 -19.90 -117.83
N VAL A 423 -100.87 -18.95 -118.51
CA VAL A 423 -100.64 -17.51 -118.29
C VAL A 423 -101.89 -16.92 -117.63
N LEU A 424 -101.74 -16.43 -116.40
CA LEU A 424 -102.80 -15.77 -115.65
C LEU A 424 -102.53 -14.27 -115.65
N VAL A 425 -103.42 -13.51 -116.27
CA VAL A 425 -103.36 -12.05 -116.32
C VAL A 425 -104.47 -11.53 -115.42
N ILE A 426 -104.09 -10.71 -114.44
CA ILE A 426 -105.02 -9.96 -113.60
C ILE A 426 -105.00 -8.53 -114.13
N THR A 427 -106.15 -8.08 -114.62
CA THR A 427 -106.33 -6.76 -115.25
C THR A 427 -107.68 -6.18 -114.84
N HIS A 428 -107.75 -4.86 -114.75
CA HIS A 428 -108.97 -4.08 -114.49
C HIS A 428 -109.66 -3.60 -115.77
N ILE A 429 -109.30 -4.16 -116.92
CA ILE A 429 -109.83 -3.84 -118.24
C ILE A 429 -110.93 -4.86 -118.59
N ASP A 430 -112.12 -4.38 -118.96
CA ASP A 430 -113.34 -5.19 -119.14
C ASP A 430 -113.37 -6.07 -120.41
N GLU A 431 -112.41 -5.89 -121.33
CA GLU A 431 -112.12 -6.70 -122.54
C GLU A 431 -110.61 -6.92 -122.71
#